data_AF-A0A2V7GNN2-F1
#
_entry.id   AF-A0A2V7GNN2-F1
#
_cell.length_a   1.000
_cell.length_b   1.000
_cell.length_c   1.000
_cell.angle_alpha   90.00
_cell.angle_beta   90.00
_cell.angle_gamma   90.00
#
_symmetry.space_group_name_H-M   'P 1'
#
loop_
_entity.id
_entity.type
_entity.pdbx_description
1 polymer ?
#
loop_
_entity_poly.entity_id
_entity_poly.type
_entity_poly.pdbx_seq_one_letter_code
_entity_poly.pdbx_strand_id
1 'polypeptide(L)' 'MTSKPYPAHWESVADLRVFRTTTAEWEKLLGWRQDMRRRGWKLLRVSSDGPELVAIFGRTKTDRTTA' A
#
# COMPACT_ATOMS: atom_id res chain seq x y z
N MET A 1 -2.21 11.34 26.60
CA MET A 1 -2.63 10.64 25.37
C MET A 1 -2.21 11.49 24.19
N THR A 2 -1.28 11.01 23.37
CA THR A 2 -0.81 11.72 22.17
C THR A 2 -1.94 11.80 21.16
N SER A 3 -2.45 13.01 20.93
CA SER A 3 -3.43 13.26 19.86
C SER A 3 -2.79 12.84 18.53
N LYS A 4 -3.40 11.89 17.82
CA LYS A 4 -2.90 11.47 16.50
C LYS A 4 -2.93 12.69 15.57
N PRO A 5 -1.95 12.86 14.65
CA PRO A 5 -1.87 14.03 13.78
C PRO A 5 -2.96 14.07 12.70
N TYR A 6 -3.92 13.15 12.73
CA TYR A 6 -4.99 12.98 11.76
C TYR A 6 -6.29 12.53 12.43
N PRO A 7 -7.46 12.76 11.79
CA PRO A 7 -8.76 12.34 12.31
C PRO A 7 -8.88 10.82 12.45
N ALA A 8 -9.53 10.34 13.52
CA ALA A 8 -9.69 8.90 13.79
C ALA A 8 -10.43 8.14 12.66
N HIS A 9 -11.39 8.78 11.99
CA HIS A 9 -12.14 8.15 10.89
C HIS A 9 -11.26 7.82 9.67
N TRP A 10 -10.04 8.37 9.55
CA TRP A 10 -9.13 8.01 8.45
C TRP A 10 -8.63 6.56 8.54
N GLU A 11 -8.63 5.96 9.73
CA GLU A 11 -8.24 4.57 9.92
C GLU A 11 -9.28 3.59 9.32
N SER A 12 -10.51 4.05 9.06
CA SER A 12 -11.59 3.24 8.50
C SER A 12 -11.85 3.44 7.01
N VAL A 13 -11.22 4.41 6.34
CA VAL A 13 -11.52 4.74 4.92
C VAL A 13 -10.57 4.09 3.90
N ALA A 14 -9.48 3.48 4.35
CA ALA A 14 -8.52 2.84 3.47
C ALA A 14 -7.87 1.61 4.10
N ASP A 15 -7.45 0.68 3.25
CA ASP A 15 -6.51 -0.38 3.60
C ASP A 15 -5.14 -0.07 3.01
N LEU A 16 -4.10 -0.45 3.74
CA LEU A 16 -2.72 -0.41 3.30
C LEU A 16 -2.13 -1.83 3.31
N ARG A 17 -1.27 -2.12 2.35
CA ARG A 17 -0.45 -3.33 2.32
C ARG A 17 0.99 -2.95 2.08
N VAL A 18 1.88 -3.54 2.88
CA VAL A 18 3.32 -3.33 2.78
C VAL A 18 3.96 -4.64 2.37
N PHE A 19 4.69 -4.60 1.26
CA PHE A 19 5.46 -5.71 0.76
C PHE A 19 6.93 -5.37 0.95
N ARG A 20 7.69 -6.31 1.50
CA ARG A 20 9.13 -6.17 1.73
C ARG A 20 9.86 -7.24 0.94
N THR A 21 10.98 -6.87 0.35
CA THR A 21 11.92 -7.76 -0.31
C THR A 21 13.30 -7.11 -0.25
N THR A 22 14.26 -7.67 -0.96
CA THR A 22 15.59 -7.08 -1.08
C THR A 22 15.73 -6.35 -2.40
N THR A 23 16.68 -5.42 -2.46
CA THR A 23 17.02 -4.70 -3.69
C THR A 23 17.49 -5.66 -4.81
N ALA A 24 18.08 -6.81 -4.45
CA ALA A 24 18.45 -7.86 -5.39
C ALA A 24 17.24 -8.56 -6.04
N GLU A 25 16.09 -8.57 -5.38
CA GLU A 25 14.85 -9.21 -5.84
C GLU A 25 13.82 -8.19 -6.33
N TRP A 26 14.28 -7.02 -6.80
CA TRP A 26 13.42 -5.90 -7.19
C TRP A 26 12.35 -6.27 -8.22
N GLU A 27 12.61 -7.25 -9.09
CA GLU A 27 11.68 -7.72 -10.12
C GLU A 27 10.35 -8.22 -9.55
N LYS A 28 10.33 -8.71 -8.30
CA LYS A 28 9.09 -9.08 -7.58
C LYS A 28 8.08 -7.92 -7.51
N LEU A 29 8.56 -6.67 -7.52
CA LEU A 29 7.73 -5.47 -7.55
C LEU A 29 6.81 -5.43 -8.78
N LEU A 30 7.28 -5.89 -9.94
CA LEU A 30 6.48 -5.89 -11.17
C LEU A 30 5.29 -6.85 -11.03
N GLY A 31 5.53 -8.05 -10.50
CA GLY A 31 4.48 -9.04 -10.21
C GLY A 31 3.48 -8.51 -9.19
N TRP A 32 3.95 -7.97 -8.07
CA TRP A 32 3.08 -7.38 -7.05
C TRP A 32 2.24 -6.23 -7.61
N ARG A 33 2.83 -5.35 -8.42
CA ARG A 33 2.10 -4.24 -9.04
C ARG A 33 0.99 -4.75 -9.94
N GLN A 34 1.23 -5.78 -10.74
CA GLN A 34 0.19 -6.37 -11.59
C GLN A 34 -0.94 -6.99 -10.75
N ASP A 35 -0.60 -7.80 -9.75
CA ASP A 35 -1.58 -8.48 -8.89
C ASP A 35 -2.40 -7.50 -8.06
N MET A 36 -1.76 -6.51 -7.46
CA MET A 36 -2.41 -5.46 -6.68
C MET A 36 -3.32 -4.61 -7.57
N ARG A 37 -2.86 -4.20 -8.77
CA ARG A 37 -3.67 -3.44 -9.72
C ARG A 37 -4.94 -4.21 -10.12
N ARG A 38 -4.83 -5.52 -10.40
CA ARG A 38 -5.99 -6.38 -10.72
C ARG A 38 -7.02 -6.42 -9.59
N ARG A 39 -6.56 -6.33 -8.33
CA ARG A 39 -7.41 -6.33 -7.12
C ARG A 39 -7.88 -4.92 -6.71
N GLY A 40 -7.67 -3.91 -7.55
CA GLY A 40 -8.09 -2.53 -7.29
C GLY A 40 -7.19 -1.77 -6.31
N TRP A 41 -6.00 -2.26 -6.03
CA TRP A 41 -5.00 -1.58 -5.19
C TRP A 41 -4.10 -0.69 -6.05
N LYS A 42 -3.67 0.44 -5.49
CA LYS A 42 -2.75 1.39 -6.12
C LYS A 42 -1.40 1.35 -5.41
N LEU A 43 -0.31 1.34 -6.18
CA LEU A 43 1.03 1.53 -5.63
C LEU A 43 1.17 2.99 -5.22
N LEU A 44 1.39 3.24 -3.92
CA LEU A 44 1.50 4.58 -3.35
C LEU A 44 2.95 5.04 -3.24
N ARG A 45 3.83 4.14 -2.81
CA ARG A 45 5.25 4.44 -2.62
C ARG A 45 6.09 3.19 -2.78
N VAL A 46 7.27 3.36 -3.36
CA VAL A 46 8.37 2.40 -3.26
C VAL A 46 9.52 3.13 -2.58
N SER A 47 10.17 2.48 -1.63
CA SER A 47 11.35 2.98 -0.95
C SER A 47 12.38 1.87 -0.90
N SER A 48 13.65 2.23 -1.02
CA SER A 48 14.77 1.32 -0.80
C SER A 48 15.69 1.93 0.24
N ASP A 49 16.17 1.11 1.17
CA ASP A 49 17.20 1.50 2.13
C ASP A 49 18.20 0.34 2.27
N GLY A 50 19.40 0.56 1.74
CA GLY A 50 20.43 -0.47 1.61
C GLY A 50 19.91 -1.74 0.90
N PRO A 51 19.95 -2.90 1.57
CA PRO A 51 19.49 -4.15 0.99
C PRO A 51 17.96 -4.30 0.99
N GLU A 52 17.21 -3.45 1.69
CA GLU A 52 15.75 -3.56 1.78
C GLU A 52 15.03 -2.75 0.70
N LEU A 53 13.99 -3.34 0.12
CA LEU A 53 13.03 -2.68 -0.74
C LEU A 53 11.62 -2.86 -0.17
N VAL A 54 10.90 -1.75 -0.06
CA VAL A 54 9.55 -1.69 0.51
C VAL A 54 8.60 -1.07 -0.49
N ALA A 55 7.51 -1.78 -0.79
CA ALA A 55 6.42 -1.29 -1.63
C ALA A 55 5.14 -1.14 -0.79
N ILE A 56 4.55 0.05 -0.84
CA ILE A 56 3.33 0.39 -0.11
C ILE A 56 2.19 0.51 -1.12
N PHE A 57 1.16 -0.30 -0.95
CA PHE A 57 -0.07 -0.27 -1.71
C PHE A 57 -1.22 0.25 -0.85
N GLY A 58 -2.13 1.00 -1.47
CA GLY A 58 -3.34 1.49 -0.82
C GLY A 58 -4.58 1.20 -1.63
N ARG A 59 -5.69 0.98 -0.93
CA ARG A 59 -7.02 0.84 -1.50
C ARG A 59 -8.01 1.58 -0.61
N THR A 60 -8.79 2.48 -1.19
CA THR A 60 -9.91 3.11 -0.46
C THR A 60 -10.99 2.07 -0.21
N LYS A 61 -11.48 1.99 1.02
CA LYS A 61 -12.70 1.29 1.39
C LYS A 61 -13.86 2.18 0.97
N THR A 62 -14.14 2.21 -0.33
CA THR A 62 -15.41 2.78 -0.76
C THR A 62 -16.47 1.78 -0.30
N ASP A 63 -17.46 2.22 0.47
CA ASP A 63 -18.81 1.65 0.37
C ASP A 63 -19.24 1.90 -1.08
N ARG A 64 -18.79 1.04 -1.99
CA ARG A 64 -19.20 1.09 -3.38
C ARG A 64 -20.55 0.36 -3.47
N THR A 65 -21.54 0.91 -2.77
CA THR A 65 -22.90 0.96 -3.30
C THR A 65 -22.81 1.86 -4.53
N THR A 66 -22.43 1.27 -5.65
CA THR A 66 -22.89 1.78 -6.94
C THR A 66 -24.41 1.60 -6.94
N ALA A 67 -25.10 2.72 -6.75
CA ALA A 67 -26.39 2.95 -7.40
C ALA A 67 -26.23 2.84 -8.92
#